data_AF-A0A816BY61-F1
#
_entry.id   AF-A0A816BY61-F1
#
_cell.length_a   1.000
_cell.length_b   1.000
_cell.length_c   1.000
_cell.angle_alpha   90.00
_cell.angle_beta   90.00
_cell.angle_gamma   90.00
#
_symmetry.space_group_name_H-M   'P 1'
#
loop_
_entity.id
_entity.type
_entity.pdbx_description
1 polymer ?
#
loop_
_entity_poly.entity_id
_entity_poly.type
_entity_poly.pdbx_seq_one_letter_code
_entity_poly.pdbx_strand_id
1 'polypeptide(L)'
;MEHPKILASTTRIPSSFASGLVELSQYVTVSEIKARFLTSAKNIIDQLTSPTYLILSNKGYVLRAVIANGTQGPYPDKPYDIATVFGDYYLIQTILRLFKLQ
;
A
#
# COMPACT_ATOMS: atom_id res chain seq x y z
N MET A 1 3.07 -3.47 -31.39
CA MET A 1 3.68 -3.48 -30.05
C MET A 1 2.52 -3.43 -29.07
N GLU A 2 2.12 -4.57 -28.53
CA GLU A 2 0.96 -4.63 -27.63
C GLU A 2 1.30 -3.89 -26.34
N HIS A 3 0.48 -2.91 -25.97
CA HIS A 3 0.60 -2.21 -24.71
C HIS A 3 0.27 -3.21 -23.58
N PRO A 4 1.22 -3.55 -22.69
CA PRO A 4 0.89 -4.38 -21.54
C PRO A 4 -0.20 -3.65 -20.76
N LYS A 5 -1.31 -4.37 -20.50
CA LYS A 5 -2.44 -3.89 -19.70
C LYS A 5 -1.87 -3.33 -18.40
N ILE A 6 -1.81 -2.00 -18.30
CA ILE A 6 -1.38 -1.28 -17.11
C ILE A 6 -2.49 -1.46 -16.06
N LEU A 7 -2.50 -2.61 -15.40
CA LEU A 7 -3.00 -2.69 -14.04
C LEU A 7 -1.95 -1.98 -13.19
N ALA A 8 -1.98 -0.64 -13.20
CA ALA A 8 -1.23 0.20 -12.29
C ALA A 8 -1.73 -0.08 -10.87
N SER A 9 -1.22 -1.13 -10.24
CA SER A 9 -1.34 -1.33 -8.80
C SER A 9 -0.40 -0.35 -8.10
N THR A 10 -0.74 0.95 -8.15
CA THR A 10 0.02 1.99 -7.46
C THR A 10 0.02 1.66 -5.98
N THR A 11 1.15 1.31 -5.39
CA THR A 11 1.23 0.81 -4.00
C THR A 11 0.93 1.88 -2.95
N ARG A 12 1.06 3.16 -3.30
CA ARG A 12 0.74 4.30 -2.42
C ARG A 12 -0.74 4.35 -2.04
N ILE A 13 -1.65 4.23 -3.01
CA ILE A 13 -3.10 4.32 -2.78
C ILE A 13 -3.59 3.24 -1.80
N PRO A 14 -3.34 1.93 -2.00
CA PRO A 14 -3.76 0.90 -1.07
C PRO A 14 -3.11 1.06 0.31
N SER A 15 -1.84 1.51 0.40
CA SER A 15 -1.21 1.81 1.69
C SER A 15 -1.97 2.92 2.45
N SER A 16 -2.28 4.03 1.79
CA SER A 16 -3.02 5.13 2.40
C SER A 16 -4.46 4.75 2.77
N PHE A 17 -5.11 3.95 1.92
CA PHE A 17 -6.47 3.46 2.15
C PHE A 17 -6.52 2.49 3.34
N ALA A 18 -5.58 1.54 3.44
CA ALA A 18 -5.46 0.64 4.58
C ALA A 18 -5.25 1.41 5.89
N SER A 19 -4.40 2.43 5.88
CA SER A 19 -4.21 3.31 7.04
C SER A 19 -5.51 4.00 7.47
N GLY A 20 -6.31 4.48 6.50
CA GLY A 20 -7.63 5.06 6.74
C GLY A 20 -8.64 4.07 7.29
N LEU A 21 -8.65 2.83 6.82
CA LEU A 21 -9.53 1.77 7.34
C LEU A 21 -9.24 1.47 8.82
N VAL A 22 -7.95 1.43 9.21
CA VAL A 22 -7.58 1.24 10.63
C VAL A 22 -8.06 2.42 11.47
N GLU A 23 -7.88 3.65 11.00
CA GLU A 23 -8.38 4.84 11.69
C GLU A 23 -9.91 4.80 11.85
N LEU A 24 -10.65 4.56 10.77
CA LEU A 24 -12.12 4.51 10.80
C LEU A 24 -12.65 3.42 11.74
N SER A 25 -11.95 2.30 11.85
CA SER A 25 -12.32 1.20 12.77
C SER A 25 -12.42 1.62 14.24
N GLN A 26 -11.77 2.73 14.62
CA GLN A 26 -11.79 3.25 15.99
C GLN A 26 -13.05 4.05 16.32
N TYR A 27 -13.75 4.56 15.30
CA TYR A 27 -14.95 5.39 15.46
C TYR A 27 -16.25 4.62 15.19
N VAL A 28 -16.15 3.38 14.69
CA VAL A 28 -17.30 2.53 14.40
C VAL A 28 -17.74 1.78 15.65
N THR A 29 -19.01 1.92 16.01
CA THR A 29 -19.63 1.23 17.17
C THR A 29 -20.12 -0.17 16.82
N VAL A 30 -20.46 -0.44 15.56
CA VAL A 30 -20.93 -1.74 15.07
C VAL A 30 -19.73 -2.69 14.92
N SER A 31 -19.66 -3.71 15.78
CA SER A 31 -18.55 -4.66 15.85
C SER A 31 -18.23 -5.33 14.50
N GLU A 32 -19.25 -5.70 13.74
CA GLU A 32 -19.10 -6.32 12.42
C GLU A 32 -18.42 -5.39 11.42
N ILE A 33 -18.82 -4.11 11.38
CA ILE A 33 -18.23 -3.11 10.47
C ILE A 33 -16.79 -2.82 10.87
N LYS A 34 -16.51 -2.70 12.18
CA LYS A 34 -15.15 -2.57 12.71
C LYS A 34 -14.26 -3.75 12.27
N ALA A 35 -14.76 -4.97 12.40
CA ALA A 35 -14.05 -6.17 11.98
C ALA A 35 -13.77 -6.18 10.47
N ARG A 36 -14.74 -5.77 9.64
CA ARG A 36 -14.56 -5.65 8.18
C ARG A 36 -13.44 -4.68 7.82
N PHE A 37 -13.41 -3.48 8.43
CA PHE A 37 -12.34 -2.51 8.17
C PHE A 37 -10.96 -3.04 8.55
N LEU A 38 -10.84 -3.67 9.73
CA LEU A 38 -9.56 -4.22 10.17
C LEU A 38 -9.10 -5.39 9.30
N THR A 39 -10.01 -6.28 8.89
CA THR A 39 -9.69 -7.39 7.99
C THR A 39 -9.28 -6.88 6.61
N SER A 40 -9.98 -5.91 6.04
CA SER A 40 -9.60 -5.30 4.77
C SER A 40 -8.24 -4.60 4.84
N ALA A 41 -7.96 -3.87 5.92
CA ALA A 41 -6.66 -3.25 6.13
C ALA A 41 -5.53 -4.28 6.20
N LYS A 42 -5.72 -5.38 6.94
CA LYS A 42 -4.75 -6.49 7.03
C LYS A 42 -4.50 -7.12 5.66
N ASN A 43 -5.55 -7.48 4.93
CA ASN A 43 -5.42 -8.09 3.61
C ASN A 43 -4.63 -7.20 2.63
N ILE A 44 -4.82 -5.88 2.68
CA ILE A 44 -4.04 -4.95 1.84
C ILE A 44 -2.56 -4.96 2.24
N ILE A 45 -2.26 -4.93 3.54
CA ILE A 45 -0.87 -4.95 4.02
C ILE A 45 -0.19 -6.29 3.70
N ASP A 46 -0.90 -7.41 3.83
CA ASP A 46 -0.40 -8.73 3.46
C ASP A 46 -0.08 -8.81 1.96
N GLN A 47 -0.91 -8.19 1.11
CA GLN A 47 -0.63 -8.07 -0.32
C GLN A 47 0.59 -7.20 -0.59
N LEU A 48 0.69 -6.02 0.04
CA LEU A 48 1.80 -5.07 -0.18
C LEU A 48 3.14 -5.53 0.40
N THR A 49 3.10 -6.44 1.38
CA THR A 49 4.28 -7.08 1.96
C THR A 49 4.63 -8.40 1.27
N SER A 50 3.92 -8.76 0.20
CA SER A 50 4.30 -9.90 -0.64
C SER A 50 5.56 -9.61 -1.48
N PRO A 51 6.30 -10.64 -1.92
CA PRO A 51 7.47 -10.48 -2.79
C PRO A 51 7.21 -9.70 -4.09
N THR A 52 5.96 -9.62 -4.54
CA THR A 52 5.59 -8.87 -5.75
C THR A 52 5.79 -7.37 -5.61
N TYR A 53 5.66 -6.83 -4.39
CA TYR A 53 5.70 -5.39 -4.13
C TYR A 53 6.90 -4.97 -3.29
N LEU A 54 7.48 -5.88 -2.50
CA LEU A 54 8.67 -5.60 -1.71
C LEU A 54 9.91 -5.40 -2.59
N ILE A 55 10.64 -4.33 -2.31
CA ILE A 55 11.85 -4.00 -3.07
C ILE A 55 12.95 -5.06 -2.94
N LEU A 56 13.00 -5.75 -1.78
CA LEU A 56 14.03 -6.75 -1.48
C LEU A 56 13.97 -7.94 -2.44
N SER A 57 12.82 -8.16 -3.08
CA SER A 57 12.62 -9.18 -4.10
C SER A 57 13.02 -8.71 -5.50
N ASN A 58 13.36 -7.42 -5.69
CA ASN A 58 13.82 -6.84 -6.94
C ASN A 58 15.28 -6.37 -6.86
N LYS A 59 16.21 -7.25 -7.27
CA LYS A 59 17.66 -7.00 -7.25
C LYS A 59 18.11 -5.82 -8.16
N GLY A 60 17.27 -5.38 -9.08
CA GLY A 60 17.56 -4.24 -9.98
C GLY A 60 17.27 -2.88 -9.35
N TYR A 61 16.61 -2.83 -8.19
CA TYR A 61 16.28 -1.58 -7.51
C TYR A 61 17.47 -1.05 -6.72
N VAL A 62 18.01 0.09 -7.13
CA VAL A 62 19.17 0.76 -6.50
C VAL A 62 18.75 1.77 -5.43
N LEU A 63 17.44 2.07 -5.32
CA LEU A 63 16.89 3.05 -4.38
C LEU A 63 16.59 2.43 -3.01
N ARG A 64 16.82 3.21 -1.95
CA ARG A 64 16.40 2.86 -0.59
C ARG A 64 14.90 3.12 -0.45
N ALA A 65 14.08 2.08 -0.62
CA ALA A 65 12.64 2.12 -0.35
C ALA A 65 12.18 0.79 0.26
N VAL A 66 10.90 0.67 0.62
CA VAL A 66 10.32 -0.59 1.14
C VAL A 66 9.48 -1.28 0.06
N ILE A 67 8.63 -0.51 -0.63
CA ILE A 67 7.75 -1.01 -1.69
C ILE A 67 7.93 -0.27 -3.02
N ALA A 68 7.75 -0.99 -4.13
CA ALA A 68 7.87 -0.50 -5.50
C ALA A 68 6.49 -0.33 -6.17
N ASN A 69 6.45 -0.19 -7.51
CA ASN A 69 5.24 -0.16 -8.34
C ASN A 69 4.29 1.02 -8.07
N GLY A 70 4.81 2.17 -7.62
CA GLY A 70 4.04 3.40 -7.48
C GLY A 70 3.94 4.19 -8.80
N THR A 71 2.92 5.04 -8.89
CA THR A 71 2.73 5.98 -10.01
C THR A 71 2.63 7.41 -9.50
N GLN A 72 3.36 8.34 -10.11
CA GLN A 72 3.13 9.78 -9.96
C GLN A 72 2.25 10.29 -11.09
N GLY A 73 1.29 11.16 -10.77
CA GLY A 73 0.39 11.76 -11.75
C GLY A 73 0.75 13.22 -12.05
N PRO A 74 0.32 13.76 -13.20
CA PRO A 74 -0.48 13.09 -14.25
C PRO A 74 0.37 12.22 -15.21
N TYR A 75 -0.21 11.11 -15.68
CA TYR A 75 0.35 10.25 -16.73
C TYR A 75 0.00 10.81 -18.12
N PRO A 76 0.84 10.63 -19.18
CA PRO A 76 2.11 9.88 -19.22
C PRO A 76 3.35 10.68 -18.78
N ASP A 77 3.20 11.96 -18.47
CA ASP A 77 4.33 12.88 -18.28
C ASP A 77 5.11 12.66 -16.97
N LYS A 78 4.61 11.77 -16.10
CA LYS A 78 5.19 11.47 -14.80
C LYS A 78 5.61 10.01 -14.66
N PRO A 79 6.60 9.72 -13.79
CA PRO A 79 7.11 8.37 -13.63
C PRO A 79 6.05 7.38 -13.16
N TYR A 80 6.08 6.19 -13.74
CA TYR A 80 5.36 5.00 -13.32
C TYR A 80 6.38 3.92 -12.93
N ASP A 81 5.92 2.92 -12.17
CA ASP A 81 6.76 1.84 -11.65
C ASP A 81 7.94 2.31 -10.77
N ILE A 82 7.67 3.32 -9.94
CA ILE A 82 8.67 3.91 -9.04
C ILE A 82 8.36 3.64 -7.57
N ALA A 83 9.39 3.62 -6.74
CA ALA A 83 9.22 3.74 -5.31
C ALA A 83 8.75 5.17 -4.95
N THR A 84 7.90 5.28 -3.93
CA THR A 84 7.45 6.59 -3.43
C THR A 84 7.56 6.64 -1.92
N VAL A 85 8.13 7.73 -1.39
CA VAL A 85 8.25 7.95 0.07
C VAL A 85 6.88 7.92 0.77
N PHE A 86 5.83 8.35 0.07
CA PHE A 86 4.47 8.30 0.59
C PHE A 86 3.95 6.86 0.75
N GLY A 87 4.28 5.97 -0.19
CA GLY A 87 3.93 4.56 -0.09
C GLY A 87 4.57 3.92 1.14
N ASP A 88 5.87 4.09 1.29
CA ASP A 88 6.63 3.59 2.46
C ASP A 88 6.08 4.15 3.77
N TYR A 89 5.81 5.46 3.83
CA TYR A 89 5.24 6.11 5.01
C TYR A 89 3.90 5.48 5.41
N TYR A 90 2.95 5.36 4.48
CA TYR A 90 1.62 4.82 4.81
C TYR A 90 1.63 3.32 5.10
N LEU A 91 2.54 2.55 4.47
CA LEU A 91 2.75 1.14 4.81
C LEU A 91 3.17 1.01 6.27
N ILE A 92 4.24 1.70 6.66
CA ILE A 92 4.78 1.66 8.04
C ILE A 92 3.73 2.18 9.03
N GLN A 93 3.04 3.29 8.70
CA GLN A 93 1.98 3.84 9.54
C GLN A 93 0.86 2.82 9.78
N THR A 94 0.41 2.11 8.74
CA THR A 94 -0.65 1.11 8.88
C THR A 94 -0.20 -0.06 9.75
N ILE A 95 1.02 -0.56 9.55
CA ILE A 95 1.60 -1.64 10.37
C ILE A 95 1.64 -1.22 11.85
N LEU A 96 2.13 -0.01 12.14
CA LEU A 96 2.19 0.52 13.51
C LEU A 96 0.80 0.71 14.13
N ARG A 97 -0.19 1.16 13.34
CA ARG A 97 -1.57 1.29 13.80
C ARG A 97 -2.19 -0.08 14.12
N LEU A 98 -1.99 -1.08 13.27
CA LEU A 98 -2.47 -2.44 13.50
C LEU A 98 -1.81 -3.07 14.73
N PHE A 99 -0.50 -2.88 14.91
CA PHE A 99 0.24 -3.39 16.06
C PHE A 99 -0.27 -2.83 17.40
N LYS A 100 -0.64 -1.55 17.45
CA LYS A 100 -1.20 -0.91 18.66
C LYS A 100 -2.59 -1.42 19.06
N LEU A 101 -3.27 -2.15 18.18
CA LEU A 101 -4.61 -2.70 18.42
C LEU A 101 -4.60 -4.17 18.83
N GLN A 102 -3.41 -4.79 18.89
CA GLN A 102 -3.19 -6.12 19.46
C GLN A 102 -2.99 -6.02 20.96
#